data_AF-A0A0D9WQ96-F1
#
_entry.id   AF-A0A0D9WQ96-F1
#
_cell.length_a   1.000
_cell.length_b   1.000
_cell.length_c   1.000
_cell.angle_alpha   90.00
_cell.angle_beta   90.00
_cell.angle_gamma   90.00
#
_symmetry.space_group_name_H-M   'P 1'
#
loop_
_entity.id
_entity.type
_entity.pdbx_description
1 polymer ?
#
loop_
_entity_poly.entity_id
_entity_poly.type
_entity_poly.pdbx_seq_one_letter_code
_entity_poly.pdbx_strand_id
1 'polypeptide(L)'
;MQSVWTEPHAQDAPPGFVPAMCPGEVAAVESLLGYEFGDKSLVVEALTHGSFYYPYRPGVTYERLEYLGDAVLTCVVSREVFVTYGQLQPGPLTRLRAANVDKEKLARVAVVHGLHRFLRHKAPNLDGQKSFVVQYSDLQAIGHERVEI
;
A
#
# COMPACT_ATOMS: atom_id res chain seq x y z
N MET A 1 -11.96 -41.48 1.90
CA MET A 1 -12.24 -40.33 2.79
C MET A 1 -11.32 -39.20 2.37
N GLN A 2 -11.85 -38.21 1.63
CA GLN A 2 -11.11 -36.98 1.36
C GLN A 2 -11.22 -36.13 2.63
N SER A 3 -10.08 -35.86 3.27
CA SER A 3 -10.02 -34.95 4.42
C SER A 3 -10.44 -33.56 3.96
N VAL A 4 -11.53 -33.05 4.52
CA VAL A 4 -11.89 -31.64 4.47
C VAL A 4 -10.77 -30.88 5.16
N TRP A 5 -9.81 -30.37 4.38
CA TRP A 5 -8.88 -29.36 4.86
C TRP A 5 -9.66 -28.06 4.97
N THR A 6 -10.30 -27.86 6.11
CA THR A 6 -10.82 -26.55 6.50
C THR A 6 -9.61 -25.66 6.78
N GLU A 7 -9.54 -24.48 6.15
CA GLU A 7 -8.48 -23.51 6.46
C GLU A 7 -8.42 -23.29 7.97
N PRO A 8 -7.22 -23.34 8.59
CA PRO A 8 -7.11 -23.20 10.03
C PRO A 8 -7.76 -21.88 10.45
N HIS A 9 -8.65 -21.95 11.44
CA HIS A 9 -9.15 -20.75 12.09
C HIS A 9 -7.94 -19.91 12.54
N ALA A 10 -8.01 -18.59 12.43
CA ALA A 10 -6.89 -17.70 12.78
C ALA A 10 -6.35 -17.85 14.21
N GLN A 11 -7.03 -18.62 15.08
CA GLN A 11 -6.58 -19.01 16.42
C GLN A 11 -5.51 -20.11 16.42
N ASP A 12 -5.52 -21.01 15.43
CA ASP A 12 -4.63 -22.18 15.32
C ASP A 12 -3.53 -22.01 14.26
N ALA A 13 -3.51 -20.85 13.60
CA ALA A 13 -2.53 -20.55 12.57
C ALA A 13 -1.10 -20.42 13.16
N PRO A 14 -0.07 -21.00 12.52
CA PRO A 14 1.30 -20.89 12.99
C PRO A 14 1.77 -19.43 13.01
N PRO A 15 2.75 -19.08 13.87
CA PRO A 15 3.42 -17.78 13.79
C PRO A 15 3.92 -17.54 12.36
N GLY A 16 3.66 -16.36 11.81
CA GLY A 16 4.04 -16.05 10.43
C GLY A 16 3.01 -16.47 9.38
N PHE A 17 1.82 -16.96 9.76
CA PHE A 17 0.77 -17.27 8.81
C PHE A 17 0.24 -16.00 8.11
N VAL A 18 0.18 -16.08 6.78
CA VAL A 18 -0.45 -15.11 5.89
C VAL A 18 -1.66 -15.82 5.27
N PRO A 19 -2.91 -15.46 5.60
CA PRO A 19 -4.07 -16.09 5.00
C PRO A 19 -4.13 -15.79 3.51
N ALA A 20 -4.38 -16.82 2.69
CA ALA A 20 -4.36 -16.72 1.24
C ALA A 20 -5.27 -15.59 0.71
N MET A 21 -4.81 -14.95 -0.37
CA MET A 21 -5.62 -14.09 -1.24
C MET A 21 -5.96 -14.90 -2.49
N CYS A 22 -7.11 -14.66 -3.13
CA CYS A 22 -7.44 -15.48 -4.30
C CYS A 22 -6.43 -15.18 -5.43
N PRO A 23 -6.03 -16.18 -6.24
CA PRO A 23 -5.03 -15.98 -7.29
C PRO A 23 -5.42 -14.88 -8.30
N GLY A 24 -6.72 -14.69 -8.55
CA GLY A 24 -7.22 -13.64 -9.44
C GLY A 24 -7.01 -12.22 -8.89
N GLU A 25 -7.14 -12.03 -7.57
CA GLU A 25 -6.84 -10.75 -6.92
C GLU A 25 -5.35 -10.44 -6.96
N VAL A 26 -4.50 -11.45 -6.72
CA VAL A 26 -3.05 -11.28 -6.82
C VAL A 26 -2.66 -10.86 -8.25
N ALA A 27 -3.15 -11.58 -9.26
CA ALA A 27 -2.88 -11.25 -10.66
C ALA A 27 -3.39 -9.84 -11.04
N ALA A 28 -4.53 -9.42 -10.49
CA ALA A 28 -5.04 -8.06 -10.71
C ALA A 28 -4.10 -7.00 -10.13
N VAL A 29 -3.58 -7.22 -8.92
CA VAL A 29 -2.59 -6.31 -8.30
C VAL A 29 -1.31 -6.26 -9.11
N GLU A 30 -0.80 -7.40 -9.57
CA GLU A 30 0.39 -7.47 -10.44
C GLU A 30 0.19 -6.69 -11.74
N SER A 31 -1.00 -6.84 -12.35
CA SER A 31 -1.36 -6.07 -13.53
C SER A 31 -1.46 -4.57 -13.27
N LEU A 32 -1.96 -4.15 -12.11
CA LEU A 32 -2.03 -2.72 -11.73
C LEU A 32 -0.64 -2.12 -11.51
N LEU A 33 0.28 -2.90 -10.96
CA LEU A 33 1.66 -2.49 -10.69
C LEU A 33 2.57 -2.61 -11.91
N GLY A 34 2.15 -3.36 -12.94
CA GLY A 34 3.02 -3.72 -14.06
C GLY A 34 4.23 -4.55 -13.61
N TYR A 35 4.08 -5.30 -12.51
CA TYR A 35 5.16 -6.05 -11.87
C TYR A 35 4.68 -7.42 -11.40
N GLU A 36 5.43 -8.46 -11.76
CA GLU A 36 5.19 -9.82 -11.29
C GLU A 36 6.10 -10.15 -10.11
N PHE A 37 5.50 -10.51 -8.97
CA PHE A 37 6.23 -10.91 -7.78
C PHE A 37 6.73 -12.35 -7.93
N GLY A 38 8.04 -12.53 -7.70
CA GLY A 38 8.63 -13.86 -7.57
C GLY A 38 8.08 -14.63 -6.35
N ASP A 39 7.70 -13.90 -5.29
CA ASP A 39 7.01 -14.44 -4.13
C ASP A 39 5.65 -13.74 -3.94
N LYS A 40 4.58 -14.46 -4.28
CA LYS A 40 3.21 -13.95 -4.21
C LYS A 40 2.75 -13.66 -2.78
N SER A 41 3.41 -14.23 -1.76
CA SER A 41 3.08 -13.96 -0.35
C SER A 41 3.33 -12.50 0.04
N LEU A 42 4.27 -11.82 -0.63
CA LEU A 42 4.57 -10.40 -0.42
C LEU A 42 3.38 -9.51 -0.80
N VAL A 43 2.63 -9.85 -1.85
CA VAL A 43 1.41 -9.12 -2.23
C VAL A 43 0.37 -9.23 -1.12
N VAL A 44 0.22 -10.44 -0.59
CA VAL A 44 -0.77 -10.72 0.46
C VAL A 44 -0.39 -10.03 1.77
N GLU A 45 0.88 -10.08 2.16
CA GLU A 45 1.42 -9.35 3.32
C GLU A 45 1.21 -7.84 3.17
N ALA A 46 1.63 -7.27 2.03
CA ALA A 46 1.54 -5.83 1.76
C ALA A 46 0.10 -5.29 1.75
N LEU A 47 -0.89 -6.14 1.48
CA LEU A 47 -2.30 -5.76 1.43
C LEU A 47 -3.11 -6.18 2.67
N THR A 48 -2.46 -6.67 3.73
CA THR A 48 -3.14 -7.12 4.96
C THR A 48 -2.89 -6.18 6.13
N HIS A 49 -3.95 -5.48 6.56
CA HIS A 49 -3.92 -4.62 7.75
C HIS A 49 -4.09 -5.42 9.05
N GLY A 50 -3.51 -4.96 10.17
CA GLY A 50 -3.57 -5.66 11.45
C GLY A 50 -5.00 -5.96 11.95
N SER A 51 -5.97 -5.10 11.65
CA SER A 51 -7.38 -5.36 12.01
C SER A 51 -8.00 -6.53 11.28
N PHE A 52 -7.42 -7.01 10.17
CA PHE A 52 -7.92 -8.19 9.46
C PHE A 52 -8.00 -9.42 10.38
N TYR A 53 -7.06 -9.54 11.31
CA TYR A 53 -6.99 -10.65 12.25
C TYR A 53 -7.97 -10.53 13.42
N TYR A 54 -8.56 -9.36 13.70
CA TYR A 54 -9.48 -9.20 14.83
C TYR A 54 -10.73 -10.12 14.70
N PRO A 55 -11.22 -10.73 15.80
CA PRO A 55 -10.73 -10.70 17.19
C PRO A 55 -9.67 -11.78 17.52
N TYR A 56 -9.04 -12.38 16.52
CA TYR A 56 -8.09 -13.47 16.65
C TYR A 56 -6.65 -12.97 16.83
N ARG A 57 -5.70 -13.91 16.93
CA ARG A 57 -4.28 -13.60 17.06
C ARG A 57 -3.77 -12.84 15.82
N PRO A 58 -2.93 -11.81 15.99
CA PRO A 58 -2.26 -11.15 14.88
C PRO A 58 -1.43 -12.15 14.07
N GLY A 59 -1.58 -12.12 12.75
CA GLY A 59 -0.69 -12.78 11.81
C GLY A 59 0.25 -11.77 11.17
N VAL A 60 0.76 -12.11 9.99
CA VAL A 60 1.64 -11.22 9.23
C VAL A 60 0.83 -10.09 8.60
N THR A 61 1.34 -8.87 8.71
CA THR A 61 0.72 -7.62 8.27
C THR A 61 1.71 -6.81 7.44
N TYR A 62 1.23 -5.79 6.74
CA TYR A 62 2.09 -4.94 5.92
C TYR A 62 3.14 -4.16 6.72
N GLU A 63 3.05 -4.06 8.04
CA GLU A 63 3.80 -3.09 8.87
C GLU A 63 5.33 -3.26 8.74
N ARG A 64 5.82 -4.49 8.57
CA ARG A 64 7.25 -4.75 8.34
C ARG A 64 7.70 -4.32 6.95
N LEU A 65 6.87 -4.55 5.93
CA LEU A 65 7.11 -4.08 4.58
C LEU A 65 7.00 -2.56 4.49
N GLU A 66 6.08 -1.93 5.24
CA GLU A 66 5.96 -0.48 5.37
C GLU A 66 7.25 0.13 5.92
N TYR A 67 7.79 -0.43 7.00
CA TYR A 67 9.05 0.02 7.60
C TYR A 67 10.21 0.02 6.58
N LEU A 68 10.35 -1.06 5.80
CA LEU A 68 11.38 -1.15 4.77
C LEU A 68 11.07 -0.20 3.59
N GLY A 69 9.81 -0.17 3.15
CA GLY A 69 9.34 0.59 2.00
C GLY A 69 9.47 2.10 2.19
N ASP A 70 9.25 2.61 3.39
CA ASP A 70 9.41 4.04 3.72
C ASP A 70 10.86 4.51 3.49
N ALA A 71 11.84 3.72 3.94
CA ALA A 71 13.25 4.02 3.72
C ALA A 71 13.64 3.95 2.24
N VAL A 72 13.15 2.93 1.52
CA VAL A 72 13.40 2.77 0.07
C VAL A 72 12.80 3.94 -0.72
N LEU A 73 11.54 4.28 -0.47
CA LEU A 73 10.85 5.36 -1.15
C LEU A 73 11.51 6.72 -0.85
N THR A 74 11.87 6.95 0.41
CA THR A 74 12.65 8.12 0.82
C THR A 74 13.96 8.22 0.04
N CYS A 75 14.69 7.11 -0.13
CA CYS A 75 15.94 7.09 -0.88
C CYS A 75 15.73 7.43 -2.36
N VAL A 76 14.79 6.76 -3.03
CA VAL A 76 14.51 6.96 -4.46
C VAL A 76 14.07 8.40 -4.75
N VAL A 77 13.14 8.93 -3.95
CA VAL A 77 12.67 10.32 -4.12
C VAL A 77 13.77 11.32 -3.78
N SER A 78 14.58 11.07 -2.74
CA SER A 78 15.74 11.92 -2.44
C SER A 78 16.72 11.99 -3.60
N ARG A 79 16.99 10.85 -4.23
CA ARG A 79 17.86 10.78 -5.40
C ARG A 79 17.30 11.61 -6.55
N GLU A 80 16.01 11.47 -6.88
CA GLU A 80 15.44 12.24 -7.98
C GLU A 80 15.36 13.73 -7.70
N VAL A 81 15.00 14.13 -6.48
CA VAL A 81 15.01 15.54 -6.08
C VAL A 81 16.43 16.11 -6.16
N PHE A 82 17.45 15.35 -5.74
CA PHE A 82 18.85 15.79 -5.83
C PHE A 82 19.34 15.95 -7.27
N VAL A 83 19.03 14.99 -8.15
CA VAL A 83 19.44 15.03 -9.56
C VAL A 83 18.70 16.13 -10.33
N THR A 84 17.38 16.23 -10.13
CA THR A 84 16.53 17.19 -10.85
C THR A 84 16.80 18.63 -10.43
N TYR A 85 17.04 18.85 -9.12
CA TYR A 85 17.22 20.19 -8.55
C TYR A 85 18.64 20.42 -8.02
N GLY A 86 19.66 20.01 -8.77
CA GLY A 86 21.07 20.00 -8.33
C GLY A 86 21.70 21.34 -7.92
N GLN A 87 21.00 22.47 -8.15
CA GLN A 87 21.45 23.81 -7.72
C GLN A 87 20.80 24.28 -6.42
N LEU A 88 19.80 23.55 -5.90
CA LEU A 88 19.13 23.91 -4.66
C LEU A 88 19.97 23.58 -3.45
N GLN A 89 19.87 24.44 -2.45
CA GLN A 89 20.47 24.22 -1.14
C GLN A 89 19.77 23.06 -0.38
N PRO A 90 20.41 22.48 0.65
CA PRO A 90 19.85 21.33 1.39
C PRO A 90 18.45 21.55 1.98
N GLY A 91 18.14 22.77 2.42
CA GLY A 91 16.83 23.12 3.01
C GLY A 91 15.67 22.92 2.02
N PRO A 92 15.67 23.61 0.86
CA PRO A 92 14.70 23.37 -0.20
C PRO A 92 14.59 21.92 -0.66
N LEU A 93 15.71 21.19 -0.81
CA LEU A 93 15.69 19.77 -1.17
C LEU A 93 14.95 18.92 -0.13
N THR A 94 15.18 19.21 1.16
CA THR A 94 14.48 18.53 2.27
C THR A 94 12.97 18.79 2.21
N ARG A 95 12.55 20.03 1.93
CA ARG A 95 11.14 20.40 1.79
C ARG A 95 10.50 19.73 0.58
N LEU A 96 11.19 19.68 -0.56
CA LEU A 96 10.70 19.00 -1.77
C LEU A 96 10.53 17.50 -1.52
N ARG A 97 11.50 16.85 -0.87
CA ARG A 97 11.38 15.44 -0.50
C ARG A 97 10.20 15.20 0.44
N ALA A 98 10.10 15.96 1.53
CA ALA A 98 9.00 15.83 2.50
C ALA A 98 7.64 16.09 1.84
N ALA A 99 7.59 17.02 0.88
CA ALA A 99 6.38 17.25 0.10
C ALA A 99 6.07 16.11 -0.86
N ASN A 100 6.97 15.19 -1.20
CA ASN A 100 6.67 14.08 -2.13
C ASN A 100 6.50 12.73 -1.41
N VAL A 101 7.18 12.54 -0.28
CA VAL A 101 7.06 11.35 0.57
C VAL A 101 6.23 11.71 1.79
N ASP A 102 4.92 11.67 1.63
CA ASP A 102 3.95 11.97 2.67
C ASP A 102 2.78 10.98 2.62
N LYS A 103 2.26 10.60 3.79
CA LYS A 103 1.22 9.57 3.93
C LYS A 103 -0.04 9.89 3.12
N GLU A 104 -0.46 11.16 3.11
CA GLU A 104 -1.68 11.57 2.39
C GLU A 104 -1.49 11.46 0.87
N LYS A 105 -0.30 11.81 0.38
CA LYS A 105 0.05 11.70 -1.04
C LYS A 105 0.13 10.25 -1.48
N LEU A 106 0.79 9.41 -0.69
CA LEU A 106 0.88 7.98 -0.99
C LEU A 106 -0.49 7.29 -0.93
N ALA A 107 -1.36 7.70 0.00
CA ALA A 107 -2.74 7.24 0.05
C ALA A 107 -3.51 7.62 -1.23
N ARG A 108 -3.36 8.85 -1.74
CA ARG A 108 -3.95 9.26 -3.03
C ARG A 108 -3.45 8.41 -4.18
N VAL A 109 -2.14 8.19 -4.29
CA VAL A 109 -1.56 7.33 -5.33
C VAL A 109 -2.16 5.92 -5.25
N ALA A 110 -2.22 5.32 -4.06
CA ALA A 110 -2.84 4.01 -3.86
C ALA A 110 -4.34 3.99 -4.24
N VAL A 111 -5.05 5.11 -4.08
CA VAL A 111 -6.45 5.24 -4.49
C VAL A 111 -6.59 5.35 -6.01
N VAL A 112 -5.85 6.27 -6.63
CA VAL A 112 -5.86 6.52 -8.09
C VAL A 112 -5.52 5.26 -8.87
N HIS A 113 -4.55 4.48 -8.40
CA HIS A 113 -4.17 3.21 -9.01
C HIS A 113 -5.05 2.01 -8.59
N GLY A 114 -6.09 2.23 -7.78
CA GLY A 114 -7.05 1.19 -7.40
C GLY A 114 -6.56 0.18 -6.35
N LEU A 115 -5.35 0.32 -5.81
CA LEU A 115 -4.77 -0.60 -4.82
C LEU A 115 -5.60 -0.71 -3.54
N HIS A 116 -6.22 0.39 -3.12
CA HIS A 116 -7.09 0.46 -1.93
C HIS A 116 -8.26 -0.56 -1.93
N ARG A 117 -8.66 -1.05 -3.12
CA ARG A 117 -9.74 -2.04 -3.29
C ARG A 117 -9.33 -3.43 -2.82
N PHE A 118 -8.03 -3.73 -2.84
CA PHE A 118 -7.48 -5.03 -2.44
C PHE A 118 -7.00 -5.04 -0.97
N LEU A 119 -7.10 -3.91 -0.26
CA LEU A 119 -6.72 -3.82 1.14
C LEU A 119 -7.67 -4.65 2.01
N ARG A 120 -7.12 -5.64 2.69
CA ARG A 120 -7.83 -6.52 3.62
C ARG A 120 -7.81 -5.92 5.02
N HIS A 121 -8.98 -5.55 5.54
CA HIS A 121 -9.14 -5.04 6.90
C HIS A 121 -10.54 -5.32 7.44
N LYS A 122 -10.71 -5.19 8.76
CA LYS A 122 -12.02 -5.16 9.44
C LYS A 122 -12.25 -3.87 10.22
N ALA A 123 -11.47 -2.82 9.93
CA ALA A 123 -11.59 -1.54 10.61
C ALA A 123 -12.60 -0.64 9.88
N PRO A 124 -13.75 -0.29 10.50
CA PRO A 124 -14.81 0.48 9.84
C PRO A 124 -14.40 1.93 9.54
N ASN A 125 -13.48 2.51 10.32
CA ASN A 125 -13.00 3.87 10.12
C ASN A 125 -12.14 4.02 8.84
N LEU A 126 -11.57 2.92 8.33
CA LEU A 126 -10.79 2.93 7.09
C LEU A 126 -11.68 3.10 5.85
N ASP A 127 -12.91 2.61 5.88
CA ASP A 127 -13.85 2.77 4.75
C ASP A 127 -14.27 4.24 4.57
N GLY A 128 -14.44 4.96 5.68
CA GLY A 128 -14.70 6.40 5.69
C GLY A 128 -13.51 7.22 5.15
N GLN A 129 -12.29 6.84 5.51
CA GLN A 129 -11.07 7.51 5.02
C GLN A 129 -10.82 7.25 3.53
N LYS A 130 -11.10 6.03 3.04
CA LYS A 130 -11.06 5.70 1.60
C LYS A 130 -12.00 6.61 0.81
N SER A 131 -13.23 6.77 1.28
CA SER A 131 -14.25 7.60 0.63
C SER A 131 -13.82 9.07 0.52
N PHE A 132 -13.20 9.62 1.56
CA PHE A 132 -12.69 10.99 1.55
C PHE A 132 -11.55 11.17 0.53
N VAL A 133 -10.58 10.25 0.52
CA VAL A 133 -9.43 10.32 -0.42
C VAL A 133 -9.87 10.11 -1.87
N VAL A 134 -10.82 9.18 -2.12
CA VAL A 134 -11.43 8.96 -3.45
C VAL A 134 -12.10 10.25 -3.93
N GLN A 135 -13.01 10.81 -3.12
CA GLN A 135 -13.75 12.02 -3.48
C GLN A 135 -12.81 13.21 -3.76
N TYR A 136 -11.75 13.39 -2.98
CA TYR A 136 -10.76 14.45 -3.21
C TYR A 136 -9.92 14.21 -4.48
N SER A 137 -9.60 12.96 -4.78
CA SER A 137 -8.83 12.59 -5.98
C SER A 137 -9.64 12.82 -7.25
N ASP A 138 -10.94 12.48 -7.24
CA ASP A 138 -11.87 12.74 -8.33
C ASP A 138 -12.05 14.25 -8.56
N LEU A 139 -12.13 15.05 -7.49
CA LEU A 139 -12.22 16.51 -7.57
C LEU A 139 -10.97 17.16 -8.19
N GLN A 140 -9.77 16.62 -7.93
CA GLN A 140 -8.53 17.13 -8.54
C GLN A 140 -8.33 16.64 -9.98
N ALA A 141 -8.80 15.44 -10.32
CA ALA A 141 -8.81 14.94 -11.71
C ALA A 141 -9.73 15.78 -12.62
N ILE A 142 -10.80 16.35 -12.07
CA ILE A 142 -11.69 17.31 -12.77
C ILE A 142 -11.04 18.71 -12.90
N GLY A 143 -10.06 19.04 -12.05
CA GLY A 143 -9.41 20.36 -12.00
C GLY A 143 -8.08 20.50 -12.75
N HIS A 144 -7.54 19.43 -13.35
CA HIS A 144 -6.25 19.46 -14.04
C HIS A 144 -6.41 19.51 -15.57
N GLU A 145 -6.85 20.66 -16.08
CA GLU A 145 -6.29 21.15 -17.33
C GLU A 145 -4.83 21.55 -17.01
N ARG A 146 -3.89 20.82 -17.63
CA ARG A 146 -2.44 20.82 -17.42
C ARG A 146 -1.85 22.02 -16.66
N VAL A 147 -1.22 21.72 -15.52
CA VAL A 147 -0.09 22.51 -15.03
C VAL A 147 1.11 21.58 -14.97
N GLU A 148 1.92 21.62 -16.03
CA GLU A 148 3.30 21.15 -16.02
C GLU A 148 4.11 22.14 -15.14
N ILE A 149 4.89 21.62 -14.19
CA ILE A 149 5.97 22.36 -13.52
C ILE A 149 7.27 21.59 -13.77
#